data_AF-A0A1I1J230-F1
#
_entry.id   AF-A0A1I1J230-F1
#
_cell.length_a   1.000
_cell.length_b   1.000
_cell.length_c   1.000
_cell.angle_alpha   90.00
_cell.angle_beta   90.00
_cell.angle_gamma   90.00
#
_symmetry.space_group_name_H-M   'P 1'
#
loop_
_entity.id
_entity.type
_entity.pdbx_description
1 polymer ?
#
loop_
_entity_poly.entity_id
_entity_poly.type
_entity_poly.pdbx_seq_one_letter_code
_entity_poly.pdbx_strand_id
1 'polypeptide(L)'
;MKSHIQTMITLLTNKDFKALLAHYMQSSELENIDQLAFTFQQGQKSLSVFEFYQQIATKFIESKGLPELLISQINTSDALSFFTPALQISENFNKTNLQKRNVFHYLLAGKKQTDTLNIPPFNYLRSMMLFESNETLSAALLQRDCKNLTPVEAYFFANANLLTLPNHELTALLALIEIETKQQVIDFKNYPNIIKAVKGLCDKQKLSIDDTLQRTLLIATYYGKPTSQVGNDLAFL
;
A
#
# COMPACT_ATOMS: atom_id res chain seq x y z
N MET A 1 -9.25 23.35 16.46
CA MET A 1 -7.97 22.90 15.86
C MET A 1 -7.02 22.54 16.99
N LYS A 2 -6.28 21.43 16.90
CA LYS A 2 -5.38 20.96 17.98
C LYS A 2 -4.21 21.94 18.17
N SER A 3 -3.72 22.11 19.40
CA SER A 3 -2.68 23.10 19.75
C SER A 3 -1.39 22.92 18.94
N HIS A 4 -0.89 21.68 18.82
CA HIS A 4 0.33 21.39 18.07
C HIS A 4 0.22 21.70 16.56
N ILE A 5 -0.99 21.63 15.98
CA ILE A 5 -1.24 22.04 14.58
C ILE A 5 -1.25 23.56 14.46
N GLN A 6 -1.81 24.27 15.46
CA GLN A 6 -1.76 25.73 15.47
C GLN A 6 -0.31 26.24 15.54
N THR A 7 0.52 25.64 16.39
CA THR A 7 1.97 25.93 16.46
C THR A 7 2.63 25.68 15.11
N MET A 8 2.39 24.52 14.50
CA MET A 8 2.90 24.19 13.18
C MET A 8 2.53 25.23 12.11
N ILE A 9 1.26 25.66 12.07
CA ILE A 9 0.79 26.69 11.13
C ILE A 9 1.52 28.01 11.35
N THR A 10 1.67 28.44 12.60
CA THR A 10 2.41 29.68 12.94
C THR A 10 3.86 29.59 12.47
N LEU A 11 4.54 28.47 12.71
CA LEU A 11 5.93 28.25 12.29
C LEU A 11 6.08 28.23 10.75
N LEU A 12 5.14 27.61 10.04
CA LEU A 12 5.10 27.61 8.57
C LEU A 12 4.89 29.01 8.00
N THR A 13 3.93 29.76 8.55
CA THR A 13 3.65 31.15 8.13
C THR A 13 4.86 32.05 8.34
N ASN A 14 5.57 31.87 9.45
CA ASN A 14 6.79 32.61 9.77
C ASN A 14 8.04 32.09 9.04
N LYS A 15 7.92 31.01 8.26
CA LYS A 15 9.03 30.32 7.58
C LYS A 15 10.16 29.87 8.51
N ASP A 16 9.84 29.59 9.78
CA ASP A 16 10.81 29.11 10.76
C ASP A 16 10.92 27.58 10.69
N PHE A 17 11.61 27.10 9.66
CA PHE A 17 11.75 25.65 9.41
C PHE A 17 12.59 24.93 10.48
N LYS A 18 13.47 25.66 11.18
CA LYS A 18 14.28 25.10 12.26
C LYS A 18 13.40 24.80 13.47
N ALA A 19 12.60 25.78 13.90
CA ALA A 19 11.65 25.56 14.99
C ALA A 19 10.53 24.59 14.60
N LEU A 20 10.12 24.58 13.32
CA LEU A 20 9.16 23.60 12.80
C LEU A 20 9.64 22.17 12.97
N LEU A 21 10.89 21.89 12.59
CA LEU A 21 11.48 20.56 12.75
C LEU A 21 11.63 20.20 14.24
N ALA A 22 12.09 21.14 15.07
CA ALA A 22 12.21 20.93 16.52
C ALA A 22 10.86 20.60 17.18
N HIS A 23 9.79 21.30 16.77
CA HIS A 23 8.42 21.04 17.23
C HIS A 23 7.96 19.63 16.87
N TYR A 24 8.20 19.18 15.64
CA TYR A 24 7.91 17.80 15.22
C TYR A 24 8.71 16.78 16.06
N MET A 25 10.00 17.00 16.25
CA MET A 25 10.86 16.09 17.03
C MET A 25 10.39 15.95 18.49
N GLN A 26 9.94 17.04 19.12
CA GLN A 26 9.47 17.06 20.51
C GLN A 26 8.04 16.57 20.71
N SER A 27 7.24 16.51 19.65
CA SER A 27 5.84 16.05 19.70
C SER A 27 5.74 14.55 20.02
N SER A 28 4.60 14.09 20.54
CA SER A 28 4.31 12.66 20.65
C SER A 28 4.05 12.01 19.28
N GLU A 29 4.04 10.67 19.21
CA GLU A 29 3.77 9.97 17.95
C GLU A 29 2.39 10.31 17.37
N LEU A 30 1.34 10.39 18.20
CA LEU A 30 0.00 10.76 17.75
C LEU A 30 -0.04 12.18 17.17
N GLU A 31 0.70 13.12 17.77
CA GLU A 31 0.82 14.48 17.26
C GLU A 31 1.65 14.53 15.98
N ASN A 32 2.66 13.67 15.83
CA ASN A 32 3.39 13.52 14.57
C ASN A 32 2.48 13.01 13.45
N ILE A 33 1.60 12.05 13.74
CA ILE A 33 0.58 11.59 12.78
C ILE A 33 -0.34 12.74 12.38
N ASP A 34 -0.84 13.54 13.33
CA ASP A 34 -1.66 14.71 13.03
C ASP A 34 -0.92 15.74 12.15
N GLN A 35 0.36 15.98 12.42
CA GLN A 35 1.21 16.90 11.66
C GLN A 35 1.47 16.39 10.24
N LEU A 36 1.78 15.09 10.06
CA LEU A 36 1.96 14.48 8.74
C LEU A 36 0.65 14.48 7.95
N ALA A 37 -0.48 14.15 8.59
CA ALA A 37 -1.79 14.24 7.97
C ALA A 37 -2.11 15.68 7.52
N PHE A 38 -1.76 16.68 8.33
CA PHE A 38 -1.89 18.09 7.95
C PHE A 38 -1.02 18.42 6.72
N THR A 39 0.26 18.04 6.69
CA THR A 39 1.13 18.28 5.52
C THR A 39 0.58 17.64 4.26
N PHE A 40 0.12 16.39 4.35
CA PHE A 40 -0.51 15.69 3.24
C PHE A 40 -1.73 16.46 2.73
N GLN A 41 -2.66 16.82 3.61
CA GLN A 41 -3.86 17.59 3.24
C GLN A 41 -3.54 18.94 2.60
N GLN A 42 -2.50 19.65 3.07
CA GLN A 42 -2.08 20.90 2.44
C GLN A 42 -1.45 20.67 1.07
N GLY A 43 -0.63 19.63 0.91
CA GLY A 43 -0.03 19.24 -0.37
C GLY A 43 -1.06 18.87 -1.43
N GLN A 44 -2.21 18.31 -1.03
CA GLN A 44 -3.31 17.97 -1.95
C GLN A 44 -4.10 19.17 -2.46
N LYS A 45 -3.89 20.40 -1.94
CA LYS A 45 -4.68 21.57 -2.37
C LYS A 45 -4.37 22.03 -3.79
N SER A 46 -3.11 21.93 -4.22
CA SER A 46 -2.69 22.28 -5.58
C SER A 46 -1.30 21.71 -5.89
N LEU A 47 -1.03 21.48 -7.18
CA LEU A 47 0.29 21.04 -7.65
C LEU A 47 1.40 22.03 -7.27
N SER A 48 1.10 23.34 -7.21
CA SER A 48 2.07 24.39 -6.86
C SER A 48 2.60 24.32 -5.44
N VAL A 49 1.90 23.65 -4.51
CA VAL A 49 2.33 23.50 -3.11
C VAL A 49 2.66 22.05 -2.75
N PHE A 50 2.34 21.10 -3.63
CA PHE A 50 2.51 19.67 -3.38
C PHE A 50 3.96 19.33 -2.97
N GLU A 51 4.93 19.73 -3.80
CA GLU A 51 6.34 19.42 -3.57
C GLU A 51 6.85 20.04 -2.26
N PHE A 52 6.45 21.28 -1.96
CA PHE A 52 6.83 21.96 -0.72
C PHE A 52 6.39 21.18 0.52
N TYR A 53 5.13 20.73 0.58
CA TYR A 53 4.64 19.96 1.72
C TYR A 53 5.20 18.52 1.74
N GLN A 54 5.45 17.92 0.58
CA GLN A 54 6.12 16.62 0.48
C GLN A 54 7.54 16.68 1.05
N GLN A 55 8.29 17.74 0.76
CA GLN A 55 9.63 17.95 1.32
C GLN A 55 9.60 18.12 2.85
N ILE A 56 8.61 18.85 3.38
CA ILE A 56 8.42 18.97 4.84
C ILE A 56 8.16 17.60 5.48
N ALA A 57 7.20 16.84 4.94
CA ALA A 57 6.89 15.50 5.45
C ALA A 57 8.10 14.55 5.39
N THR A 58 8.89 14.65 4.31
CA THR A 58 10.13 13.89 4.14
C THR A 58 11.14 14.25 5.22
N LYS A 59 11.38 15.55 5.49
CA LYS A 59 12.30 16.00 6.53
C LYS A 59 11.85 15.61 7.94
N PHE A 60 10.54 15.62 8.19
CA PHE A 60 9.97 15.13 9.44
C PHE A 60 10.28 13.64 9.65
N ILE A 61 9.96 12.81 8.66
CA ILE A 61 10.22 11.36 8.70
C ILE A 61 11.72 11.05 8.76
N GLU A 62 12.56 11.81 8.05
CA GLU A 62 14.02 11.70 8.12
C GLU A 62 14.55 11.97 9.53
N SER A 63 13.98 12.96 10.24
CA SER A 63 14.45 13.37 11.58
C SER A 63 14.07 12.45 12.73
N LYS A 64 12.95 11.70 12.61
CA LYS A 64 12.39 10.90 13.71
C LYS A 64 12.02 9.46 13.34
N GLY A 65 12.14 9.12 12.06
CA GLY A 65 11.67 7.86 11.49
C GLY A 65 10.21 7.90 11.07
N LEU A 66 9.84 6.94 10.21
CA LEU A 66 8.46 6.71 9.78
C LEU A 66 7.61 6.23 10.97
N PRO A 67 6.56 6.97 11.37
CA PRO A 67 5.65 6.54 12.43
C PRO A 67 4.91 5.26 12.04
N GLU A 68 4.71 4.36 12.99
CA GLU A 68 4.17 3.05 12.71
C GLU A 68 2.71 3.13 12.24
N LEU A 69 1.93 4.00 12.89
CA LEU A 69 0.52 4.24 12.54
C LEU A 69 0.35 4.81 11.12
N LEU A 70 1.36 5.50 10.59
CA LEU A 70 1.31 6.05 9.22
C LEU A 70 1.35 4.93 8.17
N ILE A 71 2.03 3.81 8.45
CA ILE A 71 2.17 2.69 7.51
C ILE A 71 0.80 2.22 7.00
N SER A 72 -0.17 2.08 7.90
CA SER A 72 -1.54 1.67 7.55
C SER A 72 -2.38 2.74 6.83
N GLN A 73 -1.96 4.00 6.89
CA GLN A 73 -2.66 5.14 6.28
C GLN A 73 -2.18 5.42 4.85
N ILE A 74 -0.99 4.95 4.48
CA ILE A 74 -0.48 4.98 3.10
C ILE A 74 -1.14 3.84 2.31
N ASN A 75 -2.41 4.03 1.97
CA ASN A 75 -3.26 3.01 1.35
C ASN A 75 -4.02 3.53 0.12
N THR A 76 -3.60 4.67 -0.44
CA THR A 76 -4.09 5.21 -1.72
C THR A 76 -2.91 5.62 -2.60
N SER A 77 -3.15 5.77 -3.90
CA SER A 77 -2.14 6.28 -4.83
C SER A 77 -1.63 7.66 -4.43
N ASP A 78 -2.50 8.58 -4.01
CA ASP A 78 -2.10 9.94 -3.62
C ASP A 78 -1.22 9.94 -2.36
N ALA A 79 -1.59 9.12 -1.36
CA ALA A 79 -0.79 8.98 -0.15
C ALA A 79 0.56 8.35 -0.46
N LEU A 80 0.59 7.28 -1.27
CA LEU A 80 1.84 6.67 -1.70
C LEU A 80 2.72 7.70 -2.42
N SER A 81 2.21 8.35 -3.47
CA SER A 81 2.93 9.35 -4.25
C SER A 81 3.49 10.47 -3.37
N PHE A 82 2.68 10.99 -2.44
CA PHE A 82 3.12 12.04 -1.52
C PHE A 82 4.23 11.56 -0.57
N PHE A 83 4.13 10.35 -0.01
CA PHE A 83 5.11 9.84 0.94
C PHE A 83 6.29 9.08 0.31
N THR A 84 6.29 8.85 -1.02
CA THR A 84 7.35 8.11 -1.72
C THR A 84 8.77 8.58 -1.35
N PRO A 85 9.11 9.89 -1.37
CA PRO A 85 10.47 10.32 -1.01
C PRO A 85 10.85 9.95 0.43
N ALA A 86 9.89 10.00 1.36
CA ALA A 86 10.08 9.59 2.73
C ALA A 86 10.19 8.06 2.90
N LEU A 87 9.58 7.28 2.01
CA LEU A 87 9.67 5.82 1.99
C LEU A 87 10.99 5.33 1.38
N GLN A 88 11.57 6.09 0.44
CA GLN A 88 12.85 5.78 -0.21
C GLN A 88 14.05 5.92 0.75
N ILE A 89 13.96 6.80 1.74
CA ILE A 89 15.05 6.97 2.73
C ILE A 89 15.04 5.88 3.79
N SER A 90 16.23 5.52 4.28
CA SER A 90 16.42 4.64 5.45
C SER A 90 15.63 3.32 5.40
N GLU A 91 15.48 2.73 4.21
CA GLU A 91 14.73 1.49 3.97
C GLU A 91 13.28 1.53 4.48
N ASN A 92 12.65 2.70 4.51
CA ASN A 92 11.32 2.86 5.10
C ASN A 92 10.23 2.04 4.37
N PHE A 93 10.42 1.64 3.10
CA PHE A 93 9.57 0.64 2.44
C PHE A 93 9.52 -0.71 3.17
N ASN A 94 10.62 -1.12 3.79
CA ASN A 94 10.75 -2.37 4.53
C ASN A 94 10.20 -2.28 5.96
N LYS A 95 9.82 -1.08 6.43
CA LYS A 95 9.27 -0.95 7.78
C LYS A 95 7.90 -1.59 7.85
N THR A 96 7.70 -2.32 8.94
CA THR A 96 6.45 -2.99 9.24
C THR A 96 5.89 -2.51 10.56
N ASN A 97 4.58 -2.64 10.72
CA ASN A 97 3.91 -2.39 11.99
C ASN A 97 3.79 -3.68 12.83
N LEU A 98 3.05 -3.62 13.95
CA LEU A 98 2.78 -4.74 14.85
C LEU A 98 2.17 -5.97 14.14
N GLN A 99 1.52 -5.79 12.98
CA GLN A 99 0.96 -6.87 12.16
C GLN A 99 1.97 -7.44 11.16
N LYS A 100 3.24 -7.01 11.23
CA LYS A 100 4.30 -7.25 10.23
C LYS A 100 3.91 -6.78 8.83
N ARG A 101 3.00 -5.81 8.72
CA ARG A 101 2.54 -5.25 7.45
C ARG A 101 3.31 -3.98 7.14
N ASN A 102 3.85 -3.91 5.94
CA ASN A 102 4.39 -2.70 5.35
C ASN A 102 3.32 -1.94 4.54
N VAL A 103 3.72 -0.83 3.91
CA VAL A 103 2.85 0.02 3.10
C VAL A 103 2.17 -0.73 1.95
N PHE A 104 2.84 -1.69 1.30
CA PHE A 104 2.26 -2.43 0.18
C PHE A 104 1.15 -3.38 0.61
N HIS A 105 1.25 -4.00 1.79
CA HIS A 105 0.15 -4.80 2.32
C HIS A 105 -1.13 -3.98 2.44
N TYR A 106 -1.04 -2.75 2.95
CA TYR A 106 -2.21 -1.88 3.12
C TYR A 106 -2.71 -1.27 1.82
N LEU A 107 -1.79 -0.82 0.97
CA LEU A 107 -2.12 -0.26 -0.34
C LEU A 107 -2.84 -1.28 -1.22
N LEU A 108 -2.33 -2.52 -1.29
CA LEU A 108 -2.89 -3.53 -2.17
C LEU A 108 -4.15 -4.18 -1.58
N ALA A 109 -4.23 -4.38 -0.27
CA ALA A 109 -5.45 -4.88 0.37
C ALA A 109 -6.63 -3.88 0.31
N GLY A 110 -6.35 -2.58 0.19
CA GLY A 110 -7.34 -1.51 0.15
C GLY A 110 -7.87 -1.09 1.53
N LYS A 111 -8.55 0.07 1.58
CA LYS A 111 -9.00 0.71 2.84
C LYS A 111 -10.03 -0.09 3.61
N LYS A 112 -10.99 -0.70 2.90
CA LYS A 112 -12.14 -1.42 3.48
C LYS A 112 -12.59 -2.51 2.52
N GLN A 113 -13.12 -3.62 3.07
CA GLN A 113 -13.76 -4.69 2.29
C GLN A 113 -15.03 -4.25 1.52
N THR A 114 -15.38 -2.97 1.57
CA THR A 114 -16.55 -2.38 0.91
C THR A 114 -16.16 -1.40 -0.20
N ASP A 115 -14.88 -1.09 -0.36
CA ASP A 115 -14.39 -0.17 -1.37
C ASP A 115 -14.14 -0.93 -2.67
N THR A 116 -15.21 -1.11 -3.45
CA THR A 116 -15.20 -1.89 -4.69
C THR A 116 -14.62 -1.14 -5.88
N LEU A 117 -14.33 0.16 -5.74
CA LEU A 117 -13.80 1.01 -6.82
C LEU A 117 -12.31 1.30 -6.67
N ASN A 118 -11.72 1.02 -5.51
CA ASN A 118 -10.29 1.22 -5.31
C ASN A 118 -9.48 0.24 -6.16
N ILE A 119 -8.77 0.75 -7.17
CA ILE A 119 -7.79 0.00 -7.96
C ILE A 119 -6.41 0.32 -7.37
N PRO A 120 -5.68 -0.68 -6.83
CA PRO A 120 -4.31 -0.44 -6.39
C PRO A 120 -3.42 0.06 -7.55
N PRO A 121 -2.47 0.96 -7.29
CA PRO A 121 -1.67 1.60 -8.34
C PRO A 121 -0.51 0.68 -8.79
N PHE A 122 -0.82 -0.49 -9.34
CA PHE A 122 0.19 -1.49 -9.73
C PHE A 122 1.15 -0.95 -10.78
N ASN A 123 0.65 -0.19 -11.78
CA ASN A 123 1.50 0.40 -12.81
C ASN A 123 2.50 1.40 -12.24
N TYR A 124 2.08 2.19 -11.25
CA TYR A 124 2.99 3.09 -10.54
C TYR A 124 4.04 2.30 -9.74
N LEU A 125 3.64 1.28 -8.98
CA LEU A 125 4.57 0.42 -8.23
C LEU A 125 5.59 -0.27 -9.15
N ARG A 126 5.14 -0.83 -10.27
CA ARG A 126 6.02 -1.41 -11.28
C ARG A 126 7.00 -0.37 -11.80
N SER A 127 6.52 0.83 -12.13
CA SER A 127 7.38 1.92 -12.61
C SER A 127 8.43 2.29 -11.57
N MET A 128 8.06 2.35 -10.29
CA MET A 128 9.00 2.60 -9.21
C MET A 128 10.11 1.54 -9.13
N MET A 129 9.77 0.25 -9.28
CA MET A 129 10.75 -0.84 -9.24
C MET A 129 11.77 -0.83 -10.37
N LEU A 130 11.55 -0.04 -11.44
CA LEU A 130 12.52 0.13 -12.53
C LEU A 130 13.64 1.13 -12.21
N PHE A 131 13.51 1.90 -11.13
CA PHE A 131 14.53 2.87 -10.73
C PHE A 131 15.50 2.25 -9.73
N GLU A 132 16.80 2.46 -9.90
CA GLU A 132 17.84 1.95 -9.00
C GLU A 132 17.73 2.52 -7.57
N SER A 133 17.16 3.73 -7.41
CA SER A 133 16.90 4.32 -6.10
C SER A 133 15.87 3.56 -5.25
N ASN A 134 15.29 2.50 -5.80
CA ASN A 134 14.17 1.75 -5.27
C ASN A 134 14.50 0.26 -5.03
N GLU A 135 15.78 -0.11 -4.89
CA GLU A 135 16.21 -1.49 -4.62
C GLU A 135 15.45 -2.15 -3.44
N THR A 136 15.12 -1.37 -2.42
CA THR A 136 14.37 -1.85 -1.24
C THR A 136 12.89 -2.14 -1.52
N LEU A 137 12.30 -1.66 -2.62
CA LEU A 137 10.91 -1.95 -2.95
C LEU A 137 10.68 -3.43 -3.26
N SER A 138 11.64 -4.08 -3.92
CA SER A 138 11.53 -5.52 -4.19
C SER A 138 11.49 -6.29 -2.87
N ALA A 139 12.39 -5.95 -1.93
CA ALA A 139 12.40 -6.57 -0.60
C ALA A 139 11.06 -6.37 0.15
N ALA A 140 10.51 -5.15 0.12
CA ALA A 140 9.20 -4.87 0.72
C ALA A 140 8.05 -5.66 0.06
N LEU A 141 8.11 -5.93 -1.25
CA LEU A 141 7.14 -6.78 -1.94
C LEU A 141 7.20 -8.24 -1.46
N LEU A 142 8.36 -8.72 -1.00
CA LEU A 142 8.53 -10.11 -0.55
C LEU A 142 8.14 -10.35 0.91
N GLN A 143 8.06 -9.28 1.72
CA GLN A 143 7.79 -9.40 3.15
C GLN A 143 6.44 -10.08 3.43
N ARG A 144 6.42 -10.99 4.40
CA ARG A 144 5.21 -11.67 4.85
C ARG A 144 4.67 -11.04 6.13
N ASP A 145 3.35 -10.83 6.19
CA ASP A 145 2.67 -10.33 7.38
C ASP A 145 2.53 -11.40 8.48
N CYS A 146 1.86 -11.06 9.58
CA CYS A 146 1.62 -12.00 10.69
C CYS A 146 0.71 -13.19 10.32
N LYS A 147 -0.02 -13.11 9.20
CA LYS A 147 -0.80 -14.22 8.61
C LYS A 147 -0.02 -14.95 7.53
N ASN A 148 1.28 -14.67 7.40
CA ASN A 148 2.17 -15.25 6.41
C ASN A 148 1.77 -14.90 4.96
N LEU A 149 1.07 -13.77 4.74
CA LEU A 149 0.70 -13.29 3.40
C LEU A 149 1.72 -12.26 2.92
N THR A 150 2.16 -12.36 1.67
CA THR A 150 2.85 -11.24 0.98
C THR A 150 1.85 -10.12 0.63
N PRO A 151 2.29 -8.93 0.16
CA PRO A 151 1.40 -7.89 -0.33
C PRO A 151 0.49 -8.34 -1.48
N VAL A 152 0.98 -9.17 -2.41
CA VAL A 152 0.17 -9.72 -3.51
C VAL A 152 -0.85 -10.73 -2.98
N GLU A 153 -0.46 -11.60 -2.04
CA GLU A 153 -1.40 -12.49 -1.37
C GLU A 153 -2.45 -11.70 -0.56
N ALA A 154 -2.06 -10.60 0.08
CA ALA A 154 -2.97 -9.71 0.79
C ALA A 154 -3.97 -9.02 -0.15
N TYR A 155 -3.56 -8.68 -1.39
CA TYR A 155 -4.46 -8.23 -2.45
C TYR A 155 -5.50 -9.28 -2.78
N PHE A 156 -5.10 -10.54 -3.01
CA PHE A 156 -6.04 -11.63 -3.28
C PHE A 156 -6.98 -11.89 -2.10
N PHE A 157 -6.45 -11.84 -0.88
CA PHE A 157 -7.19 -12.18 0.32
C PHE A 157 -8.23 -11.12 0.72
N ALA A 158 -7.95 -9.82 0.54
CA ALA A 158 -8.75 -8.77 1.17
C ALA A 158 -9.31 -7.70 0.24
N ASN A 159 -8.74 -7.50 -0.95
CA ASN A 159 -9.15 -6.40 -1.81
C ASN A 159 -10.54 -6.69 -2.42
N ALA A 160 -11.49 -5.80 -2.13
CA ALA A 160 -12.88 -5.97 -2.54
C ALA A 160 -13.15 -5.64 -4.01
N ASN A 161 -12.21 -5.01 -4.72
CA ASN A 161 -12.39 -4.74 -6.13
C ASN A 161 -12.18 -6.02 -6.95
N LEU A 162 -13.29 -6.56 -7.43
CA LEU A 162 -13.33 -7.74 -8.31
C LEU A 162 -13.60 -7.37 -9.78
N LEU A 163 -13.64 -6.07 -10.10
CA LEU A 163 -13.79 -5.60 -11.48
C LEU A 163 -12.53 -5.92 -12.28
N THR A 164 -12.71 -6.08 -13.59
CA THR A 164 -11.61 -6.24 -14.54
C THR A 164 -10.67 -5.03 -14.48
N LEU A 165 -9.40 -5.28 -14.17
CA LEU A 165 -8.37 -4.26 -14.16
C LEU A 165 -8.16 -3.71 -15.59
N PRO A 166 -7.90 -2.40 -15.75
CA PRO A 166 -7.37 -1.85 -16.98
C PRO A 166 -6.10 -2.59 -17.43
N ASN A 167 -5.87 -2.73 -18.74
CA ASN A 167 -4.76 -3.52 -19.28
C ASN A 167 -3.38 -3.15 -18.71
N HIS A 168 -3.12 -1.86 -18.47
CA HIS A 168 -1.86 -1.40 -17.89
C HIS A 168 -1.69 -1.83 -16.43
N GLU A 169 -2.76 -1.81 -15.63
CA GLU A 169 -2.74 -2.29 -14.24
C GLU A 169 -2.63 -3.82 -14.18
N LEU A 170 -3.34 -4.54 -15.06
CA LEU A 170 -3.24 -5.99 -15.16
C LEU A 170 -1.80 -6.43 -15.50
N THR A 171 -1.23 -5.84 -16.55
CA THR A 171 0.14 -6.16 -16.99
C THR A 171 1.15 -5.82 -15.89
N ALA A 172 0.91 -4.73 -15.15
CA ALA A 172 1.78 -4.37 -14.04
C ALA A 172 1.69 -5.36 -12.88
N LEU A 173 0.49 -5.79 -12.49
CA LEU A 173 0.32 -6.80 -11.45
C LEU A 173 0.96 -8.14 -11.85
N LEU A 174 0.82 -8.57 -13.11
CA LEU A 174 1.51 -9.77 -13.60
C LEU A 174 3.03 -9.66 -13.46
N ALA A 175 3.60 -8.49 -13.74
CA ALA A 175 5.03 -8.26 -13.52
C ALA A 175 5.41 -8.30 -12.03
N LEU A 176 4.57 -7.77 -11.13
CA LEU A 176 4.81 -7.87 -9.68
C LEU A 176 4.75 -9.33 -9.20
N ILE A 177 3.81 -10.12 -9.70
CA ILE A 177 3.73 -11.57 -9.45
C ILE A 177 5.01 -12.26 -9.93
N GLU A 178 5.49 -11.94 -11.13
CA GLU A 178 6.73 -12.50 -11.68
C GLU A 178 7.96 -12.14 -10.82
N ILE A 179 8.06 -10.89 -10.37
CA ILE A 179 9.13 -10.44 -9.46
C ILE A 179 9.10 -11.25 -8.17
N GLU A 180 7.93 -11.40 -7.55
CA GLU A 180 7.78 -12.12 -6.29
C GLU A 180 8.10 -13.62 -6.43
N THR A 181 7.51 -14.28 -7.43
CA THR A 181 7.66 -15.73 -7.64
C THR A 181 9.07 -16.14 -8.08
N LYS A 182 9.85 -15.24 -8.70
CA LYS A 182 11.27 -15.49 -9.01
C LYS A 182 12.19 -15.35 -7.79
N GLN A 183 11.82 -14.52 -6.82
CA GLN A 183 12.69 -14.18 -5.69
C GLN A 183 12.30 -14.91 -4.39
N GLN A 184 11.09 -15.46 -4.31
CA GLN A 184 10.60 -16.15 -3.13
C GLN A 184 9.80 -17.40 -3.46
N VAL A 185 9.95 -18.43 -2.63
CA VAL A 185 9.14 -19.65 -2.71
C VAL A 185 7.69 -19.35 -2.31
N ILE A 186 6.77 -19.74 -3.18
CA ILE A 186 5.33 -19.65 -2.96
C ILE A 186 4.93 -20.53 -1.77
N ASP A 187 4.13 -20.01 -0.84
CA ASP A 187 3.56 -20.80 0.25
C ASP A 187 2.18 -21.32 -0.14
N PHE A 188 2.14 -22.56 -0.61
CA PHE A 188 0.91 -23.22 -1.03
C PHE A 188 -0.12 -23.42 0.11
N LYS A 189 0.26 -23.25 1.39
CA LYS A 189 -0.69 -23.29 2.51
C LYS A 189 -1.64 -22.10 2.51
N ASN A 190 -1.27 -21.00 1.86
CA ASN A 190 -2.11 -19.81 1.74
C ASN A 190 -3.24 -20.00 0.73
N TYR A 191 -3.07 -20.90 -0.24
CA TYR A 191 -4.01 -21.08 -1.36
C TYR A 191 -5.46 -21.34 -0.90
N PRO A 192 -5.77 -22.34 -0.04
CA PRO A 192 -7.16 -22.59 0.37
C PRO A 192 -7.79 -21.40 1.10
N ASN A 193 -7.01 -20.67 1.89
CA ASN A 193 -7.47 -19.49 2.62
C ASN A 193 -7.82 -18.35 1.66
N ILE A 194 -7.03 -18.16 0.60
CA ILE A 194 -7.30 -17.17 -0.45
C ILE A 194 -8.54 -17.54 -1.25
N ILE A 195 -8.70 -18.80 -1.69
CA ILE A 195 -9.91 -19.24 -2.40
C ILE A 195 -11.15 -18.98 -1.55
N LYS A 196 -11.13 -19.36 -0.26
CA LYS A 196 -12.23 -19.09 0.67
C LYS A 196 -12.51 -17.59 0.84
N ALA A 197 -11.47 -16.77 0.92
CA ALA A 197 -11.63 -15.33 1.06
C ALA A 197 -12.25 -14.69 -0.19
N VAL A 198 -11.79 -15.07 -1.38
CA VAL A 198 -12.31 -14.59 -2.68
C VAL A 198 -13.77 -15.03 -2.86
N LYS A 199 -14.09 -16.29 -2.55
CA LYS A 199 -15.48 -16.78 -2.55
C LYS A 199 -16.38 -15.92 -1.66
N GLY A 200 -15.93 -15.63 -0.44
CA GLY A 200 -16.65 -14.76 0.49
C GLY A 200 -16.83 -13.32 -0.03
N LEU A 201 -15.90 -12.80 -0.83
CA LEU A 201 -16.05 -11.51 -1.50
C LEU A 201 -17.08 -11.58 -2.64
N CYS A 202 -17.03 -12.61 -3.47
CA CYS A 202 -18.01 -12.86 -4.54
C CYS A 202 -19.43 -12.96 -3.97
N ASP A 203 -19.62 -13.74 -2.90
CA ASP A 203 -20.92 -13.94 -2.26
C ASP A 203 -21.49 -12.63 -1.71
N LYS A 204 -20.66 -11.84 -1.02
CA LYS A 204 -21.05 -10.51 -0.50
C LYS A 204 -21.46 -9.55 -1.62
N GLN A 205 -20.81 -9.64 -2.77
CA GLN A 205 -21.06 -8.77 -3.93
C GLN A 205 -22.11 -9.35 -4.89
N LYS A 206 -22.64 -10.56 -4.61
CA LYS A 206 -23.58 -11.29 -5.47
C LYS A 206 -23.04 -11.50 -6.89
N LEU A 207 -21.73 -11.73 -7.00
CA LEU A 207 -21.07 -12.01 -8.28
C LEU A 207 -21.11 -13.51 -8.56
N SER A 208 -21.45 -13.86 -9.79
CA SER A 208 -21.28 -15.24 -10.27
C SER A 208 -19.79 -15.54 -10.40
N ILE A 209 -19.38 -16.72 -9.95
CA ILE A 209 -18.04 -17.23 -10.21
C ILE A 209 -18.10 -17.92 -11.57
N ASP A 210 -17.59 -17.24 -12.59
CA ASP A 210 -17.40 -17.80 -13.91
C ASP A 210 -15.96 -17.54 -14.40
N ASP A 211 -15.62 -18.09 -15.56
CA ASP A 211 -14.28 -17.98 -16.16
C ASP A 211 -13.87 -16.53 -16.51
N THR A 212 -14.78 -15.56 -16.40
CA THR A 212 -14.50 -14.14 -16.66
C THR A 212 -13.96 -13.41 -15.45
N LEU A 213 -14.03 -14.01 -14.25
CA LEU A 213 -13.45 -13.42 -13.04
C LEU A 213 -11.93 -13.36 -13.17
N GLN A 214 -11.41 -12.17 -13.50
CA GLN A 214 -9.97 -11.93 -13.70
C GLN A 214 -9.13 -12.33 -12.47
N ARG A 215 -9.71 -12.30 -11.26
CA ARG A 215 -9.07 -12.78 -10.03
C ARG A 215 -8.67 -14.25 -10.10
N THR A 216 -9.47 -15.09 -10.76
CA THR A 216 -9.17 -16.53 -10.98
C THR A 216 -7.88 -16.69 -11.77
N LEU A 217 -7.73 -15.95 -12.87
CA LEU A 217 -6.50 -15.94 -13.67
C LEU A 217 -5.29 -15.50 -12.85
N LEU A 218 -5.42 -14.45 -12.05
CA LEU A 218 -4.31 -13.92 -11.25
C LEU A 218 -3.84 -14.91 -10.18
N ILE A 219 -4.78 -15.56 -9.48
CA ILE A 219 -4.47 -16.60 -8.49
C ILE A 219 -3.85 -17.83 -9.17
N ALA A 220 -4.38 -18.24 -10.32
CA ALA A 220 -3.86 -19.34 -11.12
C ALA A 220 -2.39 -19.09 -11.51
N THR A 221 -2.10 -17.90 -12.04
CA THR A 221 -0.74 -17.47 -12.38
C THR A 221 0.17 -17.47 -11.17
N TYR A 222 -0.26 -16.88 -10.05
CA TYR A 222 0.57 -16.78 -8.85
C TYR A 222 0.93 -18.15 -8.25
N TYR A 223 -0.03 -19.08 -8.18
CA TYR A 223 0.19 -20.42 -7.61
C TYR A 223 0.62 -21.47 -8.65
N GLY A 224 0.83 -21.10 -9.91
CA GLY A 224 1.19 -22.06 -10.97
C GLY A 224 0.15 -23.16 -11.20
N LYS A 225 -1.14 -22.83 -11.09
CA LYS A 225 -2.26 -23.76 -11.26
C LYS A 225 -3.02 -23.49 -12.56
N PRO A 226 -3.70 -24.50 -13.16
CA PRO A 226 -4.65 -24.24 -14.24
C PRO A 226 -5.79 -23.33 -13.78
N THR A 227 -6.18 -22.36 -14.61
CA THR A 227 -7.32 -21.45 -14.30
C THR A 227 -8.61 -22.22 -14.04
N SER A 228 -8.85 -23.31 -14.78
CA SER A 228 -10.01 -24.20 -14.58
C SER A 228 -10.04 -24.86 -13.20
N GLN A 229 -8.87 -25.23 -12.65
CA GLN A 229 -8.79 -25.76 -11.30
C GLN A 229 -9.19 -24.69 -10.28
N VAL A 230 -8.64 -23.47 -10.39
CA VAL A 230 -8.96 -22.37 -9.48
C VAL A 230 -10.44 -21.98 -9.56
N GLY A 231 -11.01 -21.97 -10.76
CA GLY A 231 -12.43 -21.71 -10.98
C GLY A 231 -13.32 -22.74 -10.28
N ASN A 232 -12.99 -24.03 -10.41
CA ASN A 232 -13.69 -25.10 -9.69
C ASN A 232 -13.54 -24.95 -8.17
N ASP A 233 -12.33 -24.71 -7.67
CA ASP A 233 -12.09 -24.57 -6.23
C ASP A 233 -12.87 -23.38 -5.62
N LEU A 234 -13.10 -22.31 -6.39
CA LEU A 234 -13.97 -21.19 -6.01
C LEU A 234 -15.46 -21.57 -6.03
N ALA A 235 -15.90 -22.34 -7.03
CA ALA A 235 -17.30 -22.70 -7.21
C ALA A 235 -17.83 -23.71 -6.18
N PHE A 236 -16.97 -24.59 -5.65
CA PHE A 236 -17.35 -25.73 -4.80
C PHE A 236 -17.00 -25.57 -3.30
N LEU A 237 -16.74 -24.34 -2.84
CA LEU A 237 -16.62 -23.97 -1.41
C LEU A 237 -17.93 -23.41 -0.84
#